data_AF-A0A542AVS7-F1
#
_entry.id   AF-A0A542AVS7-F1
#
_cell.length_a   1.000
_cell.length_b   1.000
_cell.length_c   1.000
_cell.angle_alpha   90.00
_cell.angle_beta   90.00
_cell.angle_gamma   90.00
#
_symmetry.space_group_name_H-M   'P 1'
#
loop_
_entity.id
_entity.type
_entity.pdbx_description
1 polymer ?
#
loop_
_entity_poly.entity_id
_entity_poly.type
_entity_poly.pdbx_seq_one_letter_code
_entity_poly.pdbx_strand_id
1 'polypeptide(L)'
;MKNIFLLLFIISITACSVDNEVGGLTNEMEQVNLEGTISNECTWSTYDFEDYGIVSVIDDNDIIYVKLVGIEGYTVDNAKLHAAKISSKGSRTINFPTVGNGNLPPGKMEFQKNAEAGSNEILFELDKSNYNTSEILIAVKATFIRGENSFSAWAGDEEGKKGDWLYFQYDFQNCEQCKEDVYVGPDYDITFTNAYQVENLNTGAKIDRFFENLLLDKGADLGGTYTPTVTQVKQDFQNGVTYFEINYTIEDGICEDSATILINVVDSAESYITIISE
;
A
#
# COMPACT_ATOMS: atom_id res chain seq x y z
N MET A 1 86.81 10.18 -5.94
CA MET A 1 85.44 9.69 -6.22
C MET A 1 84.50 10.86 -5.98
N LYS A 2 84.11 11.58 -7.03
CA LYS A 2 82.85 11.44 -7.79
C LYS A 2 81.64 12.00 -7.01
N ASN A 3 81.21 13.17 -7.49
CA ASN A 3 79.96 13.92 -7.36
C ASN A 3 78.72 13.12 -6.91
N ILE A 4 77.76 13.79 -6.26
CA ILE A 4 76.42 14.09 -6.81
C ILE A 4 75.62 14.98 -5.84
N PHE A 5 75.23 16.14 -6.37
CA PHE A 5 74.12 16.99 -5.91
C PHE A 5 72.80 16.25 -6.14
N LEU A 6 71.86 16.26 -5.19
CA LEU A 6 70.45 16.15 -5.57
C LEU A 6 69.56 16.98 -4.66
N LEU A 7 68.83 17.85 -5.33
CA LEU A 7 67.91 18.88 -4.88
C LEU A 7 66.53 18.42 -5.37
N LEU A 8 65.57 18.16 -4.49
CA LEU A 8 64.16 17.86 -4.85
C LEU A 8 63.35 17.83 -3.55
N PHE A 9 62.12 18.33 -3.44
CA PHE A 9 61.31 19.28 -4.19
C PHE A 9 60.10 19.52 -3.27
N ILE A 10 59.67 20.77 -3.13
CA ILE A 10 58.48 21.14 -2.37
C ILE A 10 57.26 20.67 -3.18
N ILE A 11 56.41 19.84 -2.59
CA ILE A 11 55.04 19.61 -3.06
C ILE A 11 54.10 20.12 -1.97
N SER A 12 53.72 21.39 -2.10
CA SER A 12 52.55 21.95 -1.44
C SER A 12 51.30 21.43 -2.15
N ILE A 13 50.64 20.45 -1.55
CA ILE A 13 49.35 19.95 -2.01
C ILE A 13 48.30 20.97 -1.56
N THR A 14 47.70 21.66 -2.53
CA THR A 14 46.50 22.47 -2.35
C THR A 14 45.35 21.52 -2.00
N ALA A 15 44.82 21.63 -0.79
CA ALA A 15 43.56 20.99 -0.43
C ALA A 15 42.43 21.73 -1.15
N CYS A 16 41.90 21.13 -2.21
CA CYS A 16 40.57 21.45 -2.69
C CYS A 16 39.58 20.88 -1.68
N SER A 17 38.91 21.77 -0.95
CA SER A 17 37.67 21.47 -0.25
C SER A 17 36.65 21.04 -1.30
N VAL A 18 36.45 19.73 -1.44
CA VAL A 18 35.25 19.21 -2.09
C VAL A 18 34.14 19.34 -1.04
N ASP A 19 33.21 20.25 -1.31
CA ASP A 19 31.91 20.25 -0.65
C ASP A 19 31.29 18.87 -0.87
N ASN A 20 31.37 18.02 0.14
CA ASN A 20 30.56 16.81 0.20
C ASN A 20 29.13 17.29 0.44
N GLU A 21 28.42 17.57 -0.65
CA GLU A 21 26.97 17.46 -0.63
C GLU A 21 26.65 16.04 -0.16
N VAL A 22 26.15 15.96 1.08
CA VAL A 22 25.55 14.76 1.63
C VAL A 22 24.34 14.48 0.75
N GLY A 23 24.58 13.69 -0.30
CA GLY A 23 23.53 13.10 -1.11
C GLY A 23 22.66 12.29 -0.17
N GLY A 24 21.45 12.78 0.08
CA GLY A 24 20.43 12.00 0.75
C GLY A 24 20.25 10.72 -0.05
N LEU A 25 20.57 9.59 0.58
CA LEU A 25 20.19 8.28 0.07
C LEU A 25 18.66 8.24 0.10
N THR A 26 18.02 8.63 -0.99
CA THR A 26 16.66 8.20 -1.27
C THR A 26 16.77 6.75 -1.67
N ASN A 27 16.80 5.86 -0.67
CA ASN A 27 16.61 4.44 -0.89
C ASN A 27 15.17 4.26 -1.37
N GLU A 28 14.95 4.37 -2.68
CA GLU A 28 13.85 3.66 -3.32
C GLU A 28 14.13 2.18 -3.06
N MET A 29 13.59 1.68 -1.94
CA MET A 29 13.59 0.26 -1.64
C MET A 29 12.91 -0.43 -2.81
N GLU A 30 13.68 -1.27 -3.51
CA GLU A 30 13.14 -2.28 -4.40
C GLU A 30 12.13 -3.07 -3.59
N GLN A 31 10.84 -2.90 -3.89
CA GLN A 31 9.75 -3.63 -3.24
C GLN A 31 10.10 -5.11 -3.35
N VAL A 32 10.48 -5.70 -2.22
CA VAL A 32 10.85 -7.11 -2.17
C VAL A 32 9.57 -7.88 -2.45
N ASN A 33 9.48 -8.46 -3.64
CA ASN A 33 8.40 -9.35 -4.06
C ASN A 33 8.31 -10.53 -3.07
N LEU A 34 7.50 -10.38 -2.03
CA LEU A 34 6.90 -11.53 -1.37
C LEU A 34 6.05 -12.18 -2.46
N GLU A 35 6.41 -13.39 -2.89
CA GLU A 35 5.72 -14.13 -3.97
C GLU A 35 4.29 -14.59 -3.60
N GLY A 36 3.65 -13.92 -2.63
CA GLY A 36 2.24 -14.06 -2.30
C GLY A 36 1.56 -12.71 -2.52
N THR A 37 0.38 -12.75 -3.13
CA THR A 37 -0.47 -11.60 -3.52
C THR A 37 -0.87 -10.76 -2.29
N ILE A 38 0.04 -9.97 -1.75
CA ILE A 38 -0.31 -8.91 -0.81
C ILE A 38 -1.12 -7.90 -1.64
N SER A 39 -2.36 -7.66 -1.24
CA SER A 39 -3.22 -6.68 -1.91
C SER A 39 -2.50 -5.35 -2.01
N ASN A 40 -2.45 -4.80 -3.22
CA ASN A 40 -1.58 -3.70 -3.67
C ASN A 40 -1.75 -2.37 -2.91
N GLU A 41 -2.64 -2.32 -1.91
CA GLU A 41 -3.10 -1.11 -1.24
C GLU A 41 -2.65 -1.00 0.24
N CYS A 42 -2.14 -2.09 0.82
CA CYS A 42 -1.53 -2.02 2.15
C CYS A 42 -0.18 -1.29 2.06
N THR A 43 0.09 -0.40 3.02
CA THR A 43 1.38 0.31 3.08
C THR A 43 2.30 -0.37 4.08
N TRP A 44 3.56 -0.57 3.71
CA TRP A 44 4.56 -1.10 4.64
C TRP A 44 4.98 -0.03 5.64
N SER A 45 4.83 -0.32 6.93
CA SER A 45 5.48 0.46 7.99
C SER A 45 6.91 -0.06 8.16
N THR A 46 7.93 0.80 8.00
CA THR A 46 9.34 0.41 8.05
C THR A 46 10.10 1.10 9.18
N TYR A 47 10.97 0.37 9.84
CA TYR A 47 11.85 0.84 10.92
C TYR A 47 13.26 0.28 10.75
N ASP A 48 14.26 1.07 11.12
CA ASP A 48 15.66 0.70 10.91
C ASP A 48 16.25 -0.06 12.11
N PHE A 49 17.17 -0.98 11.82
CA PHE A 49 18.09 -1.58 12.79
C PHE A 49 19.44 -0.86 12.73
N GLU A 50 19.43 0.45 12.98
CA GLU A 50 20.61 1.31 12.74
C GLU A 50 21.09 1.15 11.27
N ASP A 51 22.39 0.92 11.06
CA ASP A 51 23.01 0.77 9.74
C ASP A 51 23.12 -0.69 9.27
N TYR A 52 22.35 -1.63 9.84
CA TYR A 52 22.52 -3.07 9.55
C TYR A 52 21.38 -3.70 8.76
N GLY A 53 20.17 -3.15 8.88
CA GLY A 53 18.97 -3.77 8.33
C GLY A 53 17.72 -2.93 8.57
N ILE A 54 16.61 -3.46 8.06
CA ILE A 54 15.28 -2.87 8.21
C ILE A 54 14.30 -3.95 8.71
N VAL A 55 13.25 -3.52 9.39
CA VAL A 55 12.03 -4.30 9.60
C VAL A 55 10.87 -3.60 8.94
N SER A 56 10.10 -4.35 8.17
CA SER A 56 8.88 -3.88 7.54
C SER A 56 7.70 -4.70 8.06
N VAL A 57 6.60 -4.01 8.39
CA VAL A 57 5.38 -4.61 8.90
C VAL A 57 4.23 -4.26 7.98
N ILE A 58 3.43 -5.27 7.68
CA ILE A 58 2.20 -5.17 6.90
C ILE A 58 1.17 -6.10 7.51
N ASP A 59 -0.11 -5.77 7.36
CA ASP A 59 -1.18 -6.71 7.66
C ASP A 59 -1.89 -7.14 6.38
N ASP A 60 -2.36 -8.38 6.40
CA ASP A 60 -3.16 -8.99 5.35
C ASP A 60 -4.34 -9.64 6.07
N ASN A 61 -5.35 -8.82 6.32
CA ASN A 61 -6.60 -9.19 7.00
C ASN A 61 -6.41 -9.84 8.37
N ASP A 62 -6.12 -11.14 8.39
CA ASP A 62 -5.98 -12.00 9.57
C ASP A 62 -4.52 -12.17 10.04
N ILE A 63 -3.54 -11.95 9.17
CA ILE A 63 -2.12 -12.18 9.48
C ILE A 63 -1.35 -10.85 9.40
N ILE A 64 -0.49 -10.61 10.39
CA ILE A 64 0.49 -9.53 10.37
C ILE A 64 1.83 -10.15 10.01
N TYR A 65 2.41 -9.69 8.91
CA TYR A 65 3.73 -10.09 8.46
C TYR A 65 4.76 -9.09 8.98
N VAL A 66 5.76 -9.59 9.68
CA VAL A 66 6.91 -8.79 10.14
C VAL A 66 8.16 -9.33 9.45
N LYS A 67 8.60 -8.63 8.42
CA LYS A 67 9.74 -9.01 7.59
C LYS A 67 10.98 -8.21 7.97
N LEU A 68 12.08 -8.90 8.20
CA LEU A 68 13.38 -8.30 8.47
C LEU A 68 14.30 -8.57 7.29
N VAL A 69 15.07 -7.56 6.89
CA VAL A 69 16.03 -7.67 5.79
C VAL A 69 17.34 -6.99 6.19
N GLY A 70 18.48 -7.65 5.95
CA GLY A 70 19.80 -7.01 6.06
C GLY A 70 20.04 -6.07 4.89
N ILE A 71 20.59 -4.87 5.14
CA ILE A 71 20.99 -3.97 4.04
C ILE A 71 22.24 -4.49 3.32
N GLU A 72 22.66 -3.83 2.25
CA GLU A 72 23.79 -4.27 1.42
C GLU A 72 25.04 -4.63 2.26
N GLY A 73 25.52 -5.87 2.07
CA GLY A 73 26.69 -6.41 2.76
C GLY A 73 26.41 -6.99 4.15
N TYR A 74 25.16 -6.95 4.62
CA TYR A 74 24.71 -7.61 5.85
C TYR A 74 23.74 -8.75 5.55
N THR A 75 23.90 -9.88 6.25
CA THR A 75 22.91 -10.96 6.28
C THR A 75 22.29 -11.05 7.66
N VAL A 76 21.01 -11.40 7.75
CA VAL A 76 20.37 -11.67 9.06
C VAL A 76 20.82 -13.05 9.54
N ASP A 77 21.20 -13.19 10.79
CA ASP A 77 21.57 -14.46 11.43
C ASP A 77 20.43 -15.00 12.29
N ASN A 78 19.92 -14.18 13.20
CA ASN A 78 18.77 -14.53 14.03
C ASN A 78 17.97 -13.29 14.42
N ALA A 79 16.70 -13.49 14.69
CA ALA A 79 15.80 -12.44 15.13
C ALA A 79 14.87 -12.93 16.24
N LYS A 80 14.47 -11.99 17.09
CA LYS A 80 13.59 -12.20 18.23
C LYS A 80 12.52 -11.12 18.19
N LEU A 81 11.27 -11.53 18.35
CA LEU A 81 10.11 -10.66 18.25
C LEU A 81 9.15 -10.90 19.40
N HIS A 82 8.60 -9.82 19.93
CA HIS A 82 7.47 -9.87 20.84
C HIS A 82 6.48 -8.78 20.44
N ALA A 83 5.20 -9.14 20.37
CA ALA A 83 4.12 -8.22 20.11
C ALA A 83 3.22 -8.14 21.34
N ALA A 84 2.99 -6.92 21.83
CA ALA A 84 2.21 -6.65 23.03
C ALA A 84 0.94 -5.87 22.70
N LYS A 85 -0.15 -6.18 23.39
CA LYS A 85 -1.42 -5.44 23.30
C LYS A 85 -1.28 -4.08 23.97
N ILE A 86 -1.95 -3.07 23.42
CA ILE A 86 -2.17 -1.79 24.10
C ILE A 86 -3.45 -1.90 24.94
N SER A 87 -3.34 -1.74 26.27
CA SER A 87 -4.51 -1.82 27.15
C SER A 87 -5.35 -0.53 27.07
N SER A 88 -6.63 -0.64 26.70
CA SER A 88 -7.56 0.46 26.39
C SER A 88 -8.09 1.30 27.57
N LYS A 89 -7.32 1.49 28.66
CA LYS A 89 -7.77 2.30 29.81
C LYS A 89 -6.77 3.37 30.22
N GLY A 90 -6.61 4.40 29.39
CA GLY A 90 -6.04 5.71 29.76
C GLY A 90 -4.58 5.73 30.24
N SER A 91 -3.93 4.57 30.26
CA SER A 91 -2.53 4.36 30.61
C SER A 91 -2.00 3.34 29.62
N ARG A 92 -1.06 3.76 28.77
CA ARG A 92 -0.27 2.89 27.88
C ARG A 92 0.53 1.91 28.75
N THR A 93 -0.12 0.87 29.23
CA THR A 93 0.53 -0.17 30.01
C THR A 93 1.14 -1.12 29.01
N ILE A 94 2.43 -0.90 28.76
CA ILE A 94 3.23 -1.71 27.85
C ILE A 94 3.41 -3.09 28.49
N ASN A 95 2.84 -4.14 27.89
CA ASN A 95 2.89 -5.50 28.43
C ASN A 95 4.02 -6.34 27.81
N PHE A 96 5.23 -5.79 27.69
CA PHE A 96 6.40 -6.59 27.35
C PHE A 96 6.86 -7.41 28.57
N PRO A 97 7.45 -8.61 28.36
CA PRO A 97 7.95 -9.48 29.43
C PRO A 97 9.27 -8.94 30.03
N THR A 98 9.22 -7.72 30.54
CA THR A 98 10.37 -7.04 31.12
C THR A 98 10.74 -7.62 32.48
N VAL A 99 12.03 -7.52 32.84
CA VAL A 99 12.56 -7.94 34.14
C VAL A 99 13.33 -6.80 34.79
N GLY A 100 13.44 -6.86 36.12
CA GLY A 100 14.17 -5.86 36.91
C GLY A 100 13.61 -4.46 36.66
N ASN A 101 14.47 -3.54 36.22
CA ASN A 101 14.14 -2.13 36.05
C ASN A 101 13.31 -1.80 34.80
N GLY A 102 12.81 -2.79 34.04
CA GLY A 102 12.11 -2.56 32.77
C GLY A 102 12.95 -2.92 31.54
N ASN A 103 13.98 -3.74 31.73
CA ASN A 103 14.75 -4.31 30.63
C ASN A 103 13.95 -5.45 29.98
N LEU A 104 13.91 -5.53 28.65
CA LEU A 104 13.32 -6.65 27.92
C LEU A 104 14.42 -7.67 27.57
N PRO A 105 14.51 -8.83 28.26
CA PRO A 105 15.52 -9.83 27.92
C PRO A 105 15.15 -10.47 26.58
N PRO A 106 16.04 -10.49 25.58
CA PRO A 106 15.70 -11.09 24.29
C PRO A 106 15.31 -12.57 24.40
N GLY A 107 15.89 -13.32 25.35
CA GLY A 107 15.50 -14.72 25.60
C GLY A 107 14.12 -14.93 26.24
N LYS A 108 13.38 -13.85 26.56
CA LYS A 108 12.00 -13.88 27.05
C LYS A 108 10.99 -13.43 25.98
N MET A 109 11.45 -13.05 24.79
CA MET A 109 10.58 -12.70 23.67
C MET A 109 9.91 -13.96 23.12
N GLU A 110 8.68 -13.78 22.63
CA GLU A 110 7.76 -14.88 22.30
C GLU A 110 8.21 -15.65 21.07
N PHE A 111 8.60 -14.92 20.03
CA PHE A 111 9.01 -15.48 18.76
C PHE A 111 10.52 -15.36 18.61
N GLN A 112 11.16 -16.44 18.14
CA GLN A 112 12.58 -16.49 17.88
C GLN A 112 12.80 -17.32 16.61
N LYS A 113 13.53 -16.79 15.64
CA LYS A 113 13.87 -17.48 14.40
C LYS A 113 15.36 -17.28 14.10
N ASN A 114 15.99 -18.32 13.56
CA ASN A 114 17.29 -18.22 12.91
C ASN A 114 17.04 -18.08 11.40
N ALA A 115 17.88 -17.33 10.73
CA ALA A 115 17.88 -17.26 9.28
C ALA A 115 18.35 -18.60 8.69
N GLU A 116 17.83 -18.93 7.51
CA GLU A 116 18.38 -20.03 6.74
C GLU A 116 19.79 -19.69 6.24
N ALA A 117 20.61 -20.71 6.01
CA ALA A 117 21.99 -20.50 5.57
C ALA A 117 22.03 -19.72 4.25
N GLY A 118 22.62 -18.51 4.28
CA GLY A 118 22.70 -17.63 3.13
C GLY A 118 21.48 -16.75 2.90
N SER A 119 20.45 -16.82 3.76
CA SER A 119 19.32 -15.88 3.71
C SER A 119 19.74 -14.49 4.20
N ASN A 120 19.22 -13.47 3.55
CA ASN A 120 19.30 -12.07 4.00
C ASN A 120 18.02 -11.61 4.70
N GLU A 121 17.04 -12.49 4.91
CA GLU A 121 15.75 -12.14 5.48
C GLU A 121 15.20 -13.16 6.50
N ILE A 122 14.34 -12.66 7.39
CA ILE A 122 13.50 -13.45 8.30
C ILE A 122 12.08 -12.90 8.25
N LEU A 123 11.10 -13.78 8.08
CA LEU A 123 9.67 -13.46 8.13
C LEU A 123 9.04 -14.02 9.42
N PHE A 124 8.32 -13.19 10.17
CA PHE A 124 7.40 -13.62 11.22
C PHE A 124 5.96 -13.42 10.76
N GLU A 125 5.08 -14.33 11.19
CA GLU A 125 3.64 -14.27 10.94
C GLU A 125 2.96 -14.23 12.30
N LEU A 126 2.13 -13.22 12.53
CA LEU A 126 1.37 -13.05 13.75
C LEU A 126 -0.12 -13.09 13.42
N ASP A 127 -0.85 -13.98 14.07
CA ASP A 127 -2.30 -14.01 13.95
C ASP A 127 -2.92 -12.81 14.68
N LYS A 128 -3.58 -11.93 13.91
CA LYS A 128 -4.18 -10.68 14.37
C LYS A 128 -5.25 -10.92 15.44
N SER A 129 -5.96 -12.06 15.37
CA SER A 129 -7.00 -12.44 16.34
C SER A 129 -6.47 -12.65 17.76
N ASN A 130 -5.16 -12.91 17.92
CA ASN A 130 -4.54 -13.04 19.24
C ASN A 130 -4.52 -11.72 20.01
N TYR A 131 -4.60 -10.57 19.34
CA TYR A 131 -4.43 -9.27 19.96
C TYR A 131 -5.76 -8.63 20.40
N ASN A 132 -6.84 -8.77 19.62
CA ASN A 132 -8.16 -8.20 19.92
C ASN A 132 -8.11 -6.68 20.23
N THR A 133 -7.37 -5.94 19.42
CA THR A 133 -7.13 -4.49 19.51
C THR A 133 -7.00 -3.93 18.09
N SER A 134 -7.04 -2.61 17.91
CA SER A 134 -6.77 -1.95 16.61
C SER A 134 -5.29 -1.62 16.40
N GLU A 135 -4.47 -1.75 17.44
CA GLU A 135 -3.05 -1.39 17.45
C GLU A 135 -2.27 -2.30 18.40
N ILE A 136 -1.02 -2.59 18.06
CA ILE A 136 -0.07 -3.38 18.87
C ILE A 136 1.27 -2.66 19.00
N LEU A 137 2.05 -3.05 20.00
CA LEU A 137 3.45 -2.66 20.14
C LEU A 137 4.33 -3.83 19.74
N ILE A 138 5.33 -3.59 18.90
CA ILE A 138 6.24 -4.64 18.44
C ILE A 138 7.65 -4.28 18.86
N ALA A 139 8.30 -5.17 19.60
CA ALA A 139 9.73 -5.10 19.89
C ALA A 139 10.44 -6.17 19.06
N VAL A 140 11.45 -5.75 18.30
CA VAL A 140 12.23 -6.66 17.46
C VAL A 140 13.71 -6.44 17.73
N LYS A 141 14.44 -7.53 17.99
CA LYS A 141 15.89 -7.54 18.07
C LYS A 141 16.44 -8.51 17.04
N ALA A 142 17.38 -8.06 16.23
CA ALA A 142 18.05 -8.89 15.23
C ALA A 142 19.56 -8.91 15.43
N THR A 143 20.18 -9.97 14.94
CA THR A 143 21.63 -10.11 14.79
C THR A 143 21.94 -10.20 13.31
N PHE A 144 22.87 -9.36 12.86
CA PHE A 144 23.35 -9.29 11.49
C PHE A 144 24.82 -9.72 11.42
N ILE A 145 25.21 -10.29 10.29
CA ILE A 145 26.58 -10.71 10.01
C ILE A 145 27.10 -9.93 8.81
N ARG A 146 28.35 -9.45 8.93
CA ARG A 146 29.12 -8.89 7.81
C ARG A 146 30.56 -9.40 7.90
N GLY A 147 30.87 -10.36 7.02
CA GLY A 147 32.13 -11.11 7.11
C GLY A 147 32.18 -11.94 8.39
N GLU A 148 33.21 -11.74 9.21
CA GLU A 148 33.38 -12.43 10.50
C GLU A 148 32.75 -11.66 11.68
N ASN A 149 32.23 -10.46 11.43
CA ASN A 149 31.68 -9.60 12.47
C ASN A 149 30.18 -9.84 12.65
N SER A 150 29.72 -9.71 13.89
CA SER A 150 28.32 -9.83 14.29
C SER A 150 27.86 -8.56 14.99
N PHE A 151 26.68 -8.08 14.62
CA PHE A 151 26.08 -6.83 15.09
C PHE A 151 24.66 -7.14 15.57
N SER A 152 24.27 -6.62 16.73
CA SER A 152 22.89 -6.77 17.21
C SER A 152 22.27 -5.41 17.47
N ALA A 153 21.08 -5.20 16.93
CA ALA A 153 20.34 -3.96 17.07
C ALA A 153 18.86 -4.23 17.37
N TRP A 154 18.22 -3.22 17.95
CA TRP A 154 16.76 -3.16 18.08
C TRP A 154 16.21 -2.26 16.98
N ALA A 155 15.02 -2.59 16.49
CA ALA A 155 14.27 -1.70 15.62
C ALA A 155 13.14 -1.02 16.39
N GLY A 156 12.90 0.25 16.09
CA GLY A 156 11.81 1.04 16.63
C GLY A 156 12.18 2.50 16.86
N ASP A 157 11.17 3.28 17.17
CA ASP A 157 11.22 4.73 17.40
C ASP A 157 10.94 5.11 18.86
N GLU A 158 10.51 4.14 19.68
CA GLU A 158 10.15 4.35 21.08
C GLU A 158 11.10 3.59 22.01
N GLU A 159 11.62 4.28 23.02
CA GLU A 159 12.53 3.70 24.01
C GLU A 159 11.80 2.91 25.09
N GLY A 160 12.32 1.73 25.39
CA GLY A 160 11.92 0.97 26.57
C GLY A 160 12.22 1.72 27.87
N LYS A 161 11.32 1.64 28.86
CA LYS A 161 11.38 2.44 30.11
C LYS A 161 12.75 2.58 30.76
N LYS A 162 13.56 1.50 30.84
CA LYS A 162 14.93 1.51 31.41
C LYS A 162 15.83 0.38 30.87
N GLY A 163 15.85 0.18 29.55
CA GLY A 163 16.86 -0.66 28.93
C GLY A 163 17.13 -0.15 27.53
N ASP A 164 18.35 -0.37 27.04
CA ASP A 164 18.76 0.00 25.68
C ASP A 164 18.06 -0.95 24.67
N TRP A 165 16.75 -0.80 24.55
CA TRP A 165 15.88 -1.54 23.65
C TRP A 165 14.78 -0.64 23.13
N LEU A 166 14.38 -0.91 21.90
CA LEU A 166 13.40 -0.13 21.15
C LEU A 166 12.18 -0.98 20.84
N TYR A 167 11.07 -0.30 20.64
CA TYR A 167 9.85 -0.85 20.07
C TYR A 167 9.20 0.20 19.18
N PHE A 168 8.18 -0.21 18.44
CA PHE A 168 7.35 0.70 17.67
C PHE A 168 5.88 0.31 17.82
N GLN A 169 5.00 1.28 17.56
CA GLN A 169 3.57 1.05 17.47
C GLN A 169 3.20 0.68 16.03
N TYR A 170 2.36 -0.33 15.86
CA TYR A 170 1.77 -0.70 14.59
C TYR A 170 0.24 -0.66 14.71
N ASP A 171 -0.36 0.25 13.93
CA ASP A 171 -1.80 0.35 13.77
C ASP A 171 -2.24 -0.65 12.71
N PHE A 172 -3.25 -1.47 13.03
CA PHE A 172 -3.79 -2.43 12.08
C PHE A 172 -4.40 -1.70 10.90
N GLN A 173 -4.01 -2.11 9.71
CA GLN A 173 -4.54 -1.56 8.48
C GLN A 173 -5.86 -2.28 8.18
N ASN A 174 -6.79 -1.52 7.61
CA ASN A 174 -7.93 -2.13 6.95
C ASN A 174 -7.55 -2.21 5.48
N CYS A 175 -6.83 -3.27 5.13
CA CYS A 175 -6.58 -3.61 3.74
C CYS A 175 -7.86 -4.20 3.16
N GLU A 176 -8.84 -3.34 2.90
CA GLU A 176 -10.11 -3.73 2.33
C GLU A 176 -9.83 -4.32 0.95
N GLN A 177 -9.83 -5.65 0.85
CA GLN A 177 -9.65 -6.30 -0.44
C GLN A 177 -10.88 -6.00 -1.27
N CYS A 178 -10.68 -5.62 -2.54
CA CYS A 178 -11.77 -5.60 -3.49
C CYS A 178 -12.44 -6.96 -3.50
N LYS A 179 -13.70 -6.96 -3.08
CA LYS A 179 -14.48 -8.17 -3.01
C LYS A 179 -15.02 -8.44 -4.41
N GLU A 180 -14.21 -9.12 -5.21
CA GLU A 180 -14.46 -9.39 -6.63
C GLU A 180 -14.40 -8.10 -7.48
N ASP A 181 -13.94 -8.23 -8.73
CA ASP A 181 -13.84 -7.10 -9.65
C ASP A 181 -15.25 -6.56 -9.92
N VAL A 182 -15.62 -5.45 -9.28
CA VAL A 182 -16.82 -4.68 -9.67
C VAL A 182 -16.65 -4.33 -11.14
N TYR A 183 -17.62 -4.73 -11.96
CA TYR A 183 -17.55 -4.50 -13.40
C TYR A 183 -18.76 -3.70 -13.85
N VAL A 184 -18.55 -2.47 -14.32
CA VAL A 184 -19.66 -1.62 -14.78
C VAL A 184 -19.92 -1.66 -16.29
N GLY A 185 -19.19 -2.51 -17.02
CA GLY A 185 -19.32 -2.63 -18.47
C GLY A 185 -18.38 -1.68 -19.24
N PRO A 186 -18.42 -1.74 -20.58
CA PRO A 186 -17.62 -0.85 -21.43
C PRO A 186 -18.25 0.55 -21.52
N ASP A 187 -17.54 1.47 -22.18
CA ASP A 187 -18.11 2.73 -22.63
C ASP A 187 -19.10 2.53 -23.79
N TYR A 188 -20.13 3.38 -23.81
CA TYR A 188 -21.22 3.32 -24.79
C TYR A 188 -21.33 4.64 -25.57
N ASP A 189 -21.51 4.54 -26.89
CA ASP A 189 -21.89 5.65 -27.77
C ASP A 189 -23.20 5.31 -28.48
N ILE A 190 -24.25 6.03 -28.10
CA ILE A 190 -25.63 5.74 -28.48
C ILE A 190 -26.14 6.89 -29.32
N THR A 191 -26.59 6.60 -30.53
CA THR A 191 -27.31 7.57 -31.35
C THR A 191 -28.73 7.09 -31.59
N PHE A 192 -29.73 7.89 -31.25
CA PHE A 192 -31.11 7.61 -31.60
C PHE A 192 -31.85 8.82 -32.15
N THR A 193 -32.95 8.56 -32.83
CA THR A 193 -33.80 9.63 -33.37
C THR A 193 -34.68 10.28 -32.32
N ASN A 194 -35.07 11.52 -32.56
CA ASN A 194 -36.16 12.17 -31.82
C ASN A 194 -37.44 11.31 -31.78
N ALA A 195 -37.74 10.59 -32.86
CA ALA A 195 -38.87 9.66 -32.90
C ALA A 195 -38.71 8.49 -31.90
N TYR A 196 -37.52 7.85 -31.88
CA TYR A 196 -37.23 6.77 -30.95
C TYR A 196 -37.33 7.23 -29.49
N GLN A 197 -36.78 8.42 -29.18
CA GLN A 197 -36.85 9.02 -27.86
C GLN A 197 -38.30 9.19 -27.39
N VAL A 198 -39.16 9.77 -28.24
CA VAL A 198 -40.58 10.04 -27.91
C VAL A 198 -41.39 8.75 -27.75
N GLU A 199 -41.04 7.68 -28.47
CA GLU A 199 -41.74 6.40 -28.39
C GLU A 199 -41.26 5.54 -27.21
N ASN A 200 -39.94 5.47 -27.01
CA ASN A 200 -39.29 4.48 -26.15
C ASN A 200 -38.73 5.05 -24.86
N LEU A 201 -38.51 6.37 -24.75
CA LEU A 201 -37.89 7.03 -23.59
C LEU A 201 -38.78 8.12 -22.98
N ASN A 202 -40.10 8.00 -23.12
CA ASN A 202 -41.06 9.05 -22.72
C ASN A 202 -41.52 9.01 -21.26
N THR A 203 -41.07 8.05 -20.47
CA THR A 203 -41.37 7.96 -19.03
C THR A 203 -40.10 7.63 -18.25
N GLY A 204 -40.05 8.01 -16.96
CA GLY A 204 -38.89 7.70 -16.11
C GLY A 204 -38.56 6.21 -16.09
N ALA A 205 -39.55 5.37 -15.81
CA ALA A 205 -39.38 3.91 -15.79
C ALA A 205 -38.88 3.29 -17.12
N LYS A 206 -39.15 3.93 -18.25
CA LYS A 206 -38.62 3.48 -19.56
C LYS A 206 -37.16 3.89 -19.74
N ILE A 207 -36.79 5.07 -19.27
CA ILE A 207 -35.40 5.56 -19.27
C ILE A 207 -34.57 4.72 -18.29
N ASP A 208 -35.06 4.49 -17.07
CA ASP A 208 -34.39 3.63 -16.08
C ASP A 208 -34.11 2.24 -16.66
N ARG A 209 -35.14 1.60 -17.24
CA ARG A 209 -35.01 0.29 -17.89
C ARG A 209 -34.08 0.31 -19.10
N PHE A 210 -34.04 1.41 -19.85
CA PHE A 210 -33.12 1.55 -20.98
C PHE A 210 -31.67 1.47 -20.50
N PHE A 211 -31.30 2.24 -19.47
CA PHE A 211 -29.95 2.21 -18.91
C PHE A 211 -29.62 0.89 -18.23
N GLU A 212 -30.55 0.32 -17.44
CA GLU A 212 -30.37 -1.01 -16.84
C GLU A 212 -30.10 -2.09 -17.89
N ASN A 213 -30.88 -2.12 -18.97
CA ASN A 213 -30.68 -3.11 -20.03
C ASN A 213 -29.38 -2.89 -20.81
N LEU A 214 -28.97 -1.64 -21.00
CA LEU A 214 -27.71 -1.30 -21.67
C LEU A 214 -26.51 -1.91 -20.91
N LEU A 215 -26.49 -1.73 -19.59
CA LEU A 215 -25.47 -2.24 -18.68
C LEU A 215 -25.51 -3.77 -18.58
N LEU A 216 -26.70 -4.34 -18.35
CA LEU A 216 -26.87 -5.80 -18.21
C LEU A 216 -26.50 -6.59 -19.47
N ASP A 217 -26.66 -6.03 -20.67
CA ASP A 217 -26.28 -6.72 -21.92
C ASP A 217 -24.79 -7.09 -21.96
N LYS A 218 -23.96 -6.41 -21.17
CA LYS A 218 -22.52 -6.67 -21.07
C LYS A 218 -22.10 -7.37 -19.79
N GLY A 219 -23.05 -7.75 -18.95
CA GLY A 219 -22.76 -8.38 -17.67
C GLY A 219 -22.25 -7.39 -16.63
N ALA A 220 -22.53 -6.10 -16.79
CA ALA A 220 -22.25 -5.11 -15.77
C ALA A 220 -23.04 -5.41 -14.50
N ASP A 221 -22.41 -5.17 -13.35
CA ASP A 221 -23.05 -5.14 -12.07
C ASP A 221 -24.07 -4.00 -12.01
N LEU A 222 -25.06 -4.15 -11.13
CA LEU A 222 -26.09 -3.15 -10.87
C LEU A 222 -25.98 -2.64 -9.44
N GLY A 223 -26.52 -1.44 -9.20
CA GLY A 223 -26.50 -0.80 -7.87
C GLY A 223 -25.64 0.46 -7.81
N GLY A 224 -24.99 0.83 -8.92
CA GLY A 224 -24.24 2.07 -9.07
C GLY A 224 -25.10 3.32 -9.17
N THR A 225 -24.42 4.46 -9.29
CA THR A 225 -25.02 5.79 -9.40
C THR A 225 -24.74 6.41 -10.78
N TYR A 226 -25.68 7.21 -11.28
CA TYR A 226 -25.54 7.93 -12.53
C TYR A 226 -25.26 9.40 -12.27
N THR A 227 -24.28 9.96 -12.99
CA THR A 227 -23.97 11.40 -13.00
C THR A 227 -23.94 11.92 -14.44
N PRO A 228 -24.90 12.78 -14.86
CA PRO A 228 -26.07 13.25 -14.11
C PRO A 228 -27.07 12.12 -13.81
N THR A 229 -27.94 12.34 -12.81
CA THR A 229 -28.96 11.34 -12.43
C THR A 229 -29.96 11.12 -13.57
N VAL A 230 -30.58 9.93 -13.63
CA VAL A 230 -31.59 9.62 -14.65
C VAL A 230 -32.77 10.62 -14.65
N THR A 231 -33.09 11.18 -13.47
CA THR A 231 -34.12 12.24 -13.36
C THR A 231 -33.70 13.54 -14.05
N GLN A 232 -32.43 13.93 -13.96
CA GLN A 232 -31.88 15.09 -14.67
C GLN A 232 -31.84 14.85 -16.17
N VAL A 233 -31.34 13.68 -16.60
CA VAL A 233 -31.33 13.27 -18.02
C VAL A 233 -32.74 13.36 -18.63
N LYS A 234 -33.76 12.90 -17.90
CA LYS A 234 -35.17 13.03 -18.31
C LYS A 234 -35.60 14.48 -18.49
N GLN A 235 -35.26 15.35 -17.55
CA GLN A 235 -35.63 16.77 -17.62
C GLN A 235 -34.97 17.43 -18.82
N ASP A 236 -33.70 17.10 -19.07
CA ASP A 236 -32.93 17.63 -20.19
C ASP A 236 -33.45 17.15 -21.54
N PHE A 237 -33.86 15.87 -21.64
CA PHE A 237 -34.61 15.36 -22.79
C PHE A 237 -35.87 16.18 -23.07
N GLN A 238 -36.63 16.56 -22.05
CA GLN A 238 -37.85 17.38 -22.19
C GLN A 238 -37.55 18.83 -22.58
N ASN A 239 -36.36 19.32 -22.23
CA ASN A 239 -35.89 20.65 -22.59
C ASN A 239 -35.28 20.71 -24.00
N GLY A 240 -35.23 19.58 -24.72
CA GLY A 240 -34.69 19.49 -26.07
C GLY A 240 -33.17 19.42 -26.13
N VAL A 241 -32.51 18.98 -25.04
CA VAL A 241 -31.08 18.64 -25.08
C VAL A 241 -30.90 17.41 -25.97
N THR A 242 -29.93 17.49 -26.88
CA THR A 242 -29.68 16.44 -27.88
C THR A 242 -28.36 15.70 -27.67
N TYR A 243 -27.56 16.08 -26.67
CA TYR A 243 -26.31 15.41 -26.35
C TYR A 243 -26.18 15.23 -24.84
N PHE A 244 -25.78 14.03 -24.41
CA PHE A 244 -25.61 13.67 -23.01
C PHE A 244 -24.33 12.89 -22.84
N GLU A 245 -23.63 13.17 -21.75
CA GLU A 245 -22.50 12.40 -21.25
C GLU A 245 -22.88 12.02 -19.82
N ILE A 246 -22.97 10.72 -19.56
CA ILE A 246 -23.47 10.16 -18.30
C ILE A 246 -22.44 9.14 -17.83
N ASN A 247 -21.93 9.34 -16.62
CA ASN A 247 -21.06 8.36 -15.97
C ASN A 247 -21.89 7.45 -15.08
N TYR A 248 -21.73 6.14 -15.25
CA TYR A 248 -22.25 5.13 -14.35
C TYR A 248 -21.11 4.59 -13.49
N THR A 249 -21.22 4.74 -12.17
CA THR A 249 -20.16 4.37 -11.23
C THR A 249 -20.71 3.41 -10.19
N ILE A 250 -20.01 2.30 -9.95
CA ILE A 250 -20.25 1.44 -8.79
C ILE A 250 -19.09 1.60 -7.81
N GLU A 251 -19.43 1.87 -6.56
CA GLU A 251 -18.51 1.91 -5.44
C GLU A 251 -18.84 0.70 -4.53
N ASP A 252 -17.89 -0.23 -4.35
CA ASP A 252 -17.95 -1.29 -3.34
C ASP A 252 -16.72 -1.23 -2.42
N GLY A 253 -16.90 -0.63 -1.25
CA GLY A 253 -15.80 -0.36 -0.32
C GLY A 253 -14.83 0.68 -0.92
N ILE A 254 -13.62 0.24 -1.23
CA ILE A 254 -12.57 1.06 -1.84
C ILE A 254 -12.48 0.90 -3.36
N CYS A 255 -13.30 0.05 -3.95
CA CYS A 255 -13.22 -0.32 -5.35
C CYS A 255 -14.25 0.49 -6.13
N GLU A 256 -13.77 1.16 -7.16
CA GLU A 256 -14.58 2.01 -8.04
C GLU A 256 -14.33 1.57 -9.48
N ASP A 257 -15.40 1.25 -10.20
CA ASP A 257 -15.36 1.09 -11.66
C ASP A 257 -16.40 2.04 -12.27
N SER A 258 -16.09 2.57 -13.45
CA SER A 258 -16.90 3.61 -14.10
C SER A 258 -16.97 3.42 -15.61
N ALA A 259 -18.17 3.61 -16.17
CA ALA A 259 -18.41 3.56 -17.60
C ALA A 259 -19.07 4.87 -18.06
N THR A 260 -18.63 5.36 -19.20
CA THR A 260 -19.16 6.56 -19.84
C THR A 260 -20.21 6.19 -20.87
N ILE A 261 -21.39 6.78 -20.77
CA ILE A 261 -22.50 6.62 -21.71
C ILE A 261 -22.72 7.95 -22.42
N LEU A 262 -22.35 7.98 -23.70
CA LEU A 262 -22.60 9.09 -24.60
C LEU A 262 -23.90 8.87 -25.36
N ILE A 263 -24.78 9.86 -25.36
CA ILE A 263 -26.05 9.82 -26.08
C ILE A 263 -26.16 11.01 -27.01
N ASN A 264 -26.44 10.74 -28.28
CA ASN A 264 -26.73 11.74 -29.31
C ASN A 264 -28.14 11.55 -29.88
N VAL A 265 -28.95 12.61 -29.87
CA VAL A 265 -30.32 12.63 -30.37
C VAL A 265 -30.38 13.41 -31.68
N VAL A 266 -30.81 12.76 -32.76
CA VAL A 266 -30.82 13.34 -34.11
C VAL A 266 -32.22 13.42 -34.73
N ASP A 267 -32.44 14.40 -35.61
CA ASP A 267 -33.76 14.64 -36.22
C ASP A 267 -34.17 13.57 -37.26
N SER A 268 -33.22 13.04 -38.04
CA SER A 268 -33.49 11.97 -39.01
C SER A 268 -32.21 11.24 -39.47
N ALA A 269 -31.93 10.11 -38.83
CA ALA A 269 -31.01 9.05 -39.27
C ALA A 269 -31.50 7.71 -38.69
N GLU A 270 -30.87 6.57 -38.99
CA GLU A 270 -31.19 5.32 -38.28
C GLU A 270 -30.65 5.37 -36.83
N SER A 271 -31.36 4.76 -35.87
CA SER A 271 -30.85 4.62 -34.49
C SER A 271 -29.83 3.48 -34.43
N TYR A 272 -28.71 3.68 -33.74
CA TYR A 272 -27.67 2.67 -33.53
C TYR A 272 -26.97 2.83 -32.18
N ILE A 273 -26.41 1.73 -31.68
CA ILE A 273 -25.56 1.69 -30.48
C ILE A 273 -24.19 1.18 -30.91
N THR A 274 -23.15 1.93 -30.58
CA THR A 274 -21.76 1.55 -30.75
C THR A 274 -21.14 1.34 -29.38
N ILE A 275 -20.41 0.24 -29.22
CA ILE A 275 -19.61 0.00 -28.02
C ILE A 275 -18.23 0.60 -28.30
N ILE A 276 -17.77 1.47 -27.41
CA ILE A 276 -16.41 1.98 -27.47
C ILE A 276 -15.56 0.99 -26.68
N SER A 277 -14.82 0.13 -27.39
CA SER A 277 -13.78 -0.68 -26.75
C SER A 277 -12.49 0.14 -26.71
N GLU A 278 -11.98 0.43 -25.52
CA GLU A 278 -10.57 0.80 -25.34
C GLU A 278 -9.63 -0.39 -25.60
#